data_AF-A0A7X7XGL0-F1
#
_entry.id   AF-A0A7X7XGL0-F1
#
_cell.length_a   1.000
_cell.length_b   1.000
_cell.length_c   1.000
_cell.angle_alpha   90.00
_cell.angle_beta   90.00
_cell.angle_gamma   90.00
#
_symmetry.space_group_name_H-M   'P 1'
#
loop_
_entity.id
_entity.type
_entity.pdbx_description
1 polymer ?
#
loop_
_entity_poly.entity_id
_entity_poly.type
_entity_poly.pdbx_seq_one_letter_code
_entity_poly.pdbx_strand_id
1 'polypeptide(L)'
;MRPPVPEAWIPLWAGVATRRQAERVRDALMDPTRFRTHLPFPTLSADHPAAALDGYWRGPVWLDQAFFGLAGLRRCGFQQEADALAEQLLATLQGAADSPAPLRENYDPVTGRGLRASHFSWTAAHLLLILKDRLLLP
;
A
#
# COMPACT_ATOMS: atom_id res chain seq x y z
N MET A 1 -13.40 10.41 -12.69
CA MET A 1 -12.46 9.93 -11.66
C MET A 1 -12.54 8.41 -11.65
N ARG A 2 -11.41 7.70 -11.77
CA ARG A 2 -11.19 6.29 -11.39
C ARG A 2 -9.67 6.05 -11.44
N PRO A 3 -9.10 5.21 -10.56
CA PRO A 3 -9.79 4.14 -9.83
C PRO A 3 -9.84 4.33 -8.31
N PRO A 4 -10.91 3.83 -7.67
CA PRO A 4 -10.98 3.62 -6.24
C PRO A 4 -10.19 2.38 -5.82
N VAL A 5 -9.25 1.85 -6.62
CA VAL A 5 -8.69 0.51 -6.43
C VAL A 5 -7.23 0.44 -6.97
N PRO A 6 -6.44 -0.58 -6.59
CA PRO A 6 -4.99 -0.64 -6.86
C PRO A 6 -4.51 -0.62 -8.29
N GLU A 7 -5.32 -1.04 -9.27
CA GLU A 7 -4.91 -1.04 -10.68
C GLU A 7 -4.55 0.37 -11.19
N ALA A 8 -4.95 1.41 -10.43
CA ALA A 8 -4.62 2.81 -10.64
C ALA A 8 -3.13 3.11 -10.71
N TRP A 9 -2.35 2.46 -9.85
CA TRP A 9 -0.93 2.76 -9.67
C TRP A 9 -0.02 1.76 -10.37
N ILE A 10 -0.57 0.70 -10.96
CA ILE A 10 0.19 -0.23 -11.81
C ILE A 10 0.84 0.48 -13.03
N PRO A 11 0.19 1.44 -13.73
CA PRO A 11 0.84 2.20 -14.79
C PRO A 11 2.04 3.04 -14.31
N LEU A 12 2.03 3.53 -13.07
CA LEU A 12 3.17 4.25 -12.49
C LEU A 12 4.32 3.27 -12.29
N TRP A 13 4.07 2.15 -11.64
CA TRP A 13 5.06 1.09 -11.42
C TRP A 13 5.66 0.56 -12.73
N ALA A 14 4.81 0.26 -13.72
CA ALA A 14 5.22 -0.24 -15.03
C ALA A 14 5.92 0.83 -15.90
N GLY A 15 5.90 2.11 -15.52
CA GLY A 15 6.55 3.18 -16.25
C GLY A 15 5.85 3.61 -17.54
N VAL A 16 4.54 3.39 -17.64
CA VAL A 16 3.73 3.74 -18.81
C VAL A 16 2.76 4.90 -18.53
N ALA A 17 2.76 5.43 -17.30
CA ALA A 17 1.95 6.59 -16.94
C ALA A 17 2.53 7.91 -17.45
N THR A 18 1.65 8.79 -17.94
CA THR A 18 1.99 10.21 -18.17
C THR A 18 2.20 10.94 -16.84
N ARG A 19 2.93 12.06 -16.85
CA ARG A 19 3.12 12.90 -15.65
C ARG A 19 1.79 13.31 -15.00
N ARG A 20 0.81 13.72 -15.80
CA ARG A 20 -0.53 14.10 -15.33
C ARG A 20 -1.28 12.92 -14.67
N GLN A 21 -1.12 11.70 -15.18
CA GLN A 21 -1.69 10.51 -14.53
C GLN A 21 -0.99 10.22 -13.21
N ALA A 22 0.34 10.31 -13.19
CA ALA A 22 1.15 10.07 -12.01
C ALA A 22 0.80 11.04 -10.87
N GLU A 23 0.65 12.34 -11.15
CA GLU A 23 0.23 13.36 -10.17
C GLU A 23 -1.15 13.05 -9.58
N ARG A 24 -2.13 12.69 -10.42
CA ARG A 24 -3.48 12.34 -9.95
C ARG A 24 -3.52 11.09 -9.08
N VAL A 25 -2.68 10.11 -9.38
CA VAL A 25 -2.57 8.88 -8.59
C VAL A 25 -1.88 9.18 -7.27
N ARG A 26 -0.79 9.97 -7.27
CA ARG A 26 -0.15 10.47 -6.05
C ARG A 26 -1.16 11.20 -5.15
N ASP A 27 -1.93 12.14 -5.70
CA ASP A 27 -2.90 12.92 -4.92
C ASP A 27 -3.94 12.00 -4.25
N ALA A 28 -4.39 10.96 -4.96
CA ALA A 28 -5.30 9.96 -4.40
C ALA A 28 -4.63 9.10 -3.32
N LEU A 29 -3.38 8.64 -3.54
CA LEU A 29 -2.61 7.85 -2.58
C LEU A 29 -2.29 8.62 -1.30
N MET A 30 -2.15 9.94 -1.39
CA MET A 30 -1.85 10.81 -0.25
C MET A 30 -3.08 11.30 0.50
N ASP A 31 -4.29 11.08 -0.03
CA ASP A 31 -5.55 11.49 0.59
C ASP A 31 -5.93 10.56 1.76
N PRO A 32 -6.02 11.07 3.00
CA PRO A 32 -6.32 10.27 4.20
C PRO A 32 -7.75 9.75 4.23
N THR A 33 -8.67 10.32 3.44
CA THR A 33 -10.04 9.84 3.33
C THR A 33 -10.19 8.69 2.33
N ARG A 34 -9.13 8.38 1.57
CA ARG A 34 -9.18 7.44 0.44
C ARG A 34 -8.21 6.29 0.61
N PHE A 35 -6.90 6.53 0.43
CA PHE A 35 -5.89 5.47 0.42
C PHE A 35 -4.79 5.64 1.47
N ARG A 36 -4.67 6.82 2.09
CA ARG A 36 -3.77 7.05 3.23
C ARG A 36 -4.49 6.79 4.56
N THR A 37 -5.19 5.67 4.64
CA THR A 37 -5.78 5.13 5.88
C THR A 37 -4.70 4.82 6.92
N HIS A 38 -5.07 4.41 8.15
CA HIS A 38 -4.10 4.07 9.20
C HIS A 38 -2.97 3.17 8.69
N LEU A 39 -3.33 2.02 8.10
CA LEU A 39 -2.46 1.25 7.23
C LEU A 39 -2.78 1.61 5.77
N PRO A 40 -1.87 2.24 5.00
CA PRO A 40 -2.17 2.78 3.67
C PRO A 40 -2.33 1.69 2.59
N PHE A 41 -2.82 2.08 1.42
CA PHE A 41 -3.07 1.24 0.24
C PHE A 41 -4.17 0.18 0.40
N PRO A 42 -5.38 0.54 0.90
CA PRO A 42 -6.51 -0.38 0.85
C PRO A 42 -6.82 -0.78 -0.60
N THR A 43 -7.27 -2.03 -0.78
CA THR A 43 -7.65 -2.54 -2.11
C THR A 43 -8.91 -1.91 -2.68
N LEU A 44 -9.61 -1.08 -1.90
CA LEU A 44 -10.68 -0.20 -2.35
C LEU A 44 -10.63 1.09 -1.51
N SER A 45 -10.82 2.24 -2.14
CA SER A 45 -10.83 3.58 -1.53
C SER A 45 -11.75 3.58 -0.32
N ALA A 46 -11.27 4.08 0.81
CA ALA A 46 -11.96 3.97 2.10
C ALA A 46 -13.31 4.72 2.13
N ASP A 47 -13.48 5.75 1.31
CA ASP A 47 -14.72 6.50 1.12
C ASP A 47 -15.75 5.79 0.21
N HIS A 48 -15.40 4.66 -0.39
CA HIS A 48 -16.30 3.94 -1.28
C HIS A 48 -17.39 3.20 -0.45
N PRO A 49 -18.69 3.31 -0.77
CA PRO A 49 -19.78 2.66 -0.02
C PRO A 49 -19.69 1.13 0.09
N ALA A 50 -18.84 0.55 -0.75
CA ALA A 50 -18.66 -0.88 -0.87
C ALA A 50 -17.32 -1.37 -0.29
N ALA A 51 -16.60 -0.48 0.40
CA ALA A 51 -15.44 -0.81 1.22
C ALA A 51 -15.90 -1.67 2.40
N ALA A 52 -15.31 -2.85 2.53
CA ALA A 52 -15.66 -3.82 3.55
C ALA A 52 -14.45 -4.64 3.97
N LEU A 53 -14.26 -4.83 5.28
CA LEU A 53 -13.15 -5.59 5.83
C LEU A 53 -13.19 -7.07 5.39
N ASP A 54 -14.38 -7.68 5.32
CA ASP A 54 -14.54 -9.06 4.84
C ASP A 54 -14.56 -9.15 3.30
N GLY A 55 -14.38 -8.02 2.60
CA GLY A 55 -14.45 -7.93 1.14
C GLY A 55 -13.24 -8.46 0.37
N TYR A 56 -12.18 -8.89 1.07
CA TYR A 56 -10.92 -9.48 0.55
C TYR A 56 -10.12 -8.55 -0.39
N TRP A 57 -10.66 -8.21 -1.56
CA TRP A 57 -10.14 -7.24 -2.53
C TRP A 57 -10.95 -5.93 -2.56
N ARG A 58 -11.81 -5.72 -1.58
CA ARG A 58 -12.70 -4.54 -1.48
C ARG A 58 -12.44 -3.75 -0.20
N GLY A 59 -11.18 -3.64 0.23
CA GLY A 59 -10.85 -2.89 1.44
C GLY A 59 -9.51 -3.31 2.06
N PRO A 60 -9.30 -4.59 2.40
CA PRO A 60 -8.06 -5.04 3.01
C PRO A 60 -6.81 -4.62 2.23
N VAL A 61 -5.74 -4.31 2.96
CA VAL A 61 -4.43 -3.95 2.41
C VAL A 61 -3.67 -5.21 2.08
N TRP A 62 -3.11 -5.26 0.88
CA TRP A 62 -2.20 -6.32 0.44
C TRP A 62 -0.82 -5.72 0.18
N LEU A 63 0.22 -6.37 0.69
CA LEU A 63 1.58 -5.81 0.71
C LEU A 63 2.24 -5.75 -0.66
N ASP A 64 1.85 -6.63 -1.59
CA ASP A 64 2.24 -6.55 -3.00
C ASP A 64 1.66 -5.28 -3.66
N GLN A 65 0.37 -4.99 -3.43
CA GLN A 65 -0.27 -3.80 -3.97
C GLN A 65 0.31 -2.51 -3.38
N ALA A 66 0.60 -2.51 -2.07
CA ALA A 66 1.29 -1.41 -1.41
C ALA A 66 2.70 -1.19 -2.00
N PHE A 67 3.46 -2.26 -2.22
CA PHE A 67 4.78 -2.19 -2.86
C PHE A 67 4.70 -1.58 -4.26
N PHE A 68 3.75 -2.00 -5.11
CA PHE A 68 3.59 -1.39 -6.44
C PHE A 68 3.27 0.11 -6.36
N GLY A 69 2.46 0.53 -5.39
CA GLY A 69 2.18 1.94 -5.13
C GLY A 69 3.45 2.71 -4.78
N LEU A 70 4.23 2.21 -3.82
CA LEU A 70 5.49 2.81 -3.38
C LEU A 70 6.53 2.90 -4.51
N ALA A 71 6.78 1.78 -5.19
CA ALA A 71 7.75 1.73 -6.28
C ALA A 71 7.30 2.59 -7.48
N GLY A 72 6.00 2.64 -7.76
CA GLY A 72 5.43 3.52 -8.79
C GLY A 72 5.60 5.00 -8.46
N LEU A 73 5.35 5.42 -7.21
CA LEU A 73 5.59 6.79 -6.76
C LEU A 73 7.07 7.17 -6.93
N ARG A 74 7.99 6.32 -6.47
CA ARG A 74 9.44 6.55 -6.63
C ARG A 74 9.84 6.68 -8.11
N ARG A 75 9.36 5.77 -8.96
CA ARG A 75 9.64 5.79 -10.41
C ARG A 75 9.17 7.08 -11.08
N CYS A 76 8.11 7.69 -10.57
CA CYS A 76 7.57 8.95 -11.09
C CYS A 76 8.16 10.22 -10.44
N GLY A 77 9.17 10.08 -9.57
CA GLY A 77 9.83 11.21 -8.91
C GLY A 77 9.07 11.78 -7.70
N PHE A 78 8.28 10.95 -7.02
CA PHE A 78 7.56 11.29 -5.78
C PHE A 78 8.18 10.58 -4.57
N GLN A 79 9.48 10.82 -4.34
CA GLN A 79 10.26 10.14 -3.30
C GLN A 79 9.72 10.43 -1.90
N GLN A 80 9.43 11.70 -1.59
CA GLN A 80 8.97 12.10 -0.26
C GLN A 80 7.62 11.48 0.10
N GLU A 81 6.69 11.43 -0.86
CA GLU A 81 5.39 10.79 -0.69
C GLU A 81 5.54 9.28 -0.51
N ALA A 82 6.42 8.64 -1.28
CA ALA A 82 6.72 7.22 -1.12
C ALA A 82 7.36 6.92 0.26
N ASP A 83 8.29 7.74 0.73
CA ASP A 83 8.93 7.59 2.03
C ASP A 83 7.91 7.72 3.17
N ALA A 84 7.09 8.76 3.13
CA ALA A 84 6.04 8.98 4.14
C ALA A 84 5.03 7.83 4.19
N LEU A 85 4.60 7.30 3.04
CA LEU A 85 3.69 6.16 2.98
C LEU A 85 4.36 4.85 3.43
N ALA A 86 5.62 4.63 3.10
CA ALA A 86 6.36 3.45 3.53
C ALA A 86 6.60 3.45 5.05
N GLU A 87 6.95 4.60 5.63
CA GLU A 87 7.07 4.77 7.07
C GLU A 87 5.76 4.48 7.79
N GLN A 88 4.67 5.07 7.30
CA GLN A 88 3.34 4.84 7.85
C GLN A 88 2.93 3.36 7.74
N LEU A 89 3.17 2.72 6.60
CA LEU A 89 2.90 1.30 6.40
C LEU A 89 3.66 0.44 7.41
N LEU A 90 4.97 0.64 7.54
CA LEU A 90 5.81 -0.15 8.45
C LEU A 90 5.48 0.07 9.92
N ALA A 91 5.11 1.29 10.31
CA ALA A 91 4.77 1.64 11.69
C ALA A 91 3.41 1.06 12.14
N THR A 92 2.51 0.77 11.20
CA THR A 92 1.12 0.35 11.49
C THR A 92 0.83 -1.10 11.12
N LEU A 93 1.71 -1.76 10.37
CA LEU A 93 1.55 -3.16 9.97
C LEU A 93 1.81 -4.11 11.14
N GLN A 94 0.80 -4.88 11.56
CA GLN A 94 1.00 -5.95 12.54
C GLN A 94 1.98 -7.01 12.01
N GLY A 95 2.93 -7.42 12.85
CA GLY A 95 3.97 -8.37 12.46
C GLY A 95 5.16 -7.73 11.73
N ALA A 96 5.13 -6.42 11.50
CA ALA A 96 6.36 -5.66 11.24
C ALA A 96 7.11 -5.37 12.55
N ALA A 97 8.42 -5.11 12.44
CA ALA A 97 9.31 -4.79 13.56
C ALA A 97 9.30 -5.86 14.68
N ASP A 98 9.55 -5.44 15.93
CA ASP A 98 9.64 -6.30 17.12
C ASP A 98 8.26 -6.83 17.58
N SER A 99 7.56 -7.52 16.68
CA SER A 99 6.26 -8.12 16.93
C SER A 99 6.36 -9.64 16.88
N PRO A 100 5.82 -10.38 17.88
CA PRO A 100 5.75 -11.83 17.83
C PRO A 100 4.65 -12.35 16.89
N ALA A 101 3.84 -11.47 16.29
CA ALA A 101 2.74 -11.86 15.42
C ALA A 101 3.26 -12.33 14.04
N PRO A 102 2.73 -13.45 13.50
CA PRO A 102 3.14 -13.91 12.18
C PRO A 102 2.62 -12.96 11.08
N LEU A 103 3.36 -12.86 9.98
CA LEU A 103 2.90 -12.16 8.78
C LEU A 103 1.64 -12.81 8.21
N ARG A 104 0.73 -11.98 7.72
CA ARG A 104 -0.62 -12.35 7.30
C ARG A 104 -0.84 -12.04 5.83
N GLU A 105 -1.84 -12.66 5.22
CA GLU A 105 -2.12 -12.51 3.78
C GLU A 105 -2.55 -11.09 3.39
N ASN A 106 -3.47 -10.51 4.16
CA ASN A 106 -3.91 -9.12 4.01
C ASN A 106 -4.27 -8.52 5.38
N TYR A 107 -4.50 -7.22 5.42
CA TYR A 107 -4.54 -6.45 6.65
C TYR A 107 -5.71 -5.47 6.69
N ASP A 108 -6.21 -5.21 7.88
CA ASP A 108 -7.22 -4.20 8.14
C ASP A 108 -6.64 -2.78 7.91
N PRO A 109 -7.19 -1.97 6.99
CA PRO A 109 -6.67 -0.62 6.71
C PRO A 109 -6.87 0.36 7.88
N VAL A 110 -7.77 0.07 8.82
CA VAL A 110 -8.10 0.93 9.96
C VAL A 110 -7.27 0.57 11.19
N THR A 111 -7.02 -0.72 11.42
CA THR A 111 -6.36 -1.20 12.65
C THR A 111 -4.95 -1.76 12.44
N GLY A 112 -4.56 -2.04 11.19
CA GLY A 112 -3.30 -2.70 10.89
C GLY A 112 -3.24 -4.19 11.25
N ARG A 113 -4.32 -4.74 11.83
CA ARG A 113 -4.42 -6.15 12.22
C ARG A 113 -4.40 -7.04 10.98
N GLY A 114 -3.60 -8.09 11.02
CA GLY A 114 -3.56 -9.04 9.93
C GLY A 114 -4.74 -10.02 9.92
N LEU A 115 -5.16 -10.39 8.72
CA LEU A 115 -6.35 -11.16 8.42
C LEU A 115 -5.96 -12.46 7.69
N ARG A 116 -6.92 -13.38 7.50
CA ARG A 116 -6.77 -14.56 6.63
C ARG A 116 -5.56 -15.47 6.96
N ALA A 117 -4.78 -15.92 5.99
CA ALA A 117 -3.70 -16.89 6.24
C ALA A 117 -2.54 -16.30 7.07
N SER A 118 -1.91 -17.12 7.93
CA SER A 118 -0.63 -16.81 8.60
C SER A 118 0.57 -17.39 7.86
N HIS A 119 1.76 -16.84 8.16
CA HIS A 119 3.04 -17.22 7.55
C HIS A 119 3.01 -17.05 6.02
N PHE A 120 2.40 -15.96 5.54
CA PHE A 120 2.14 -15.77 4.12
C PHE A 120 3.36 -15.23 3.36
N SER A 121 3.81 -15.98 2.35
CA SER A 121 5.09 -15.72 1.67
C SER A 121 5.10 -14.45 0.81
N TRP A 122 4.00 -14.05 0.17
CA TRP A 122 3.99 -12.82 -0.63
C TRP A 122 4.14 -11.57 0.24
N THR A 123 3.51 -11.57 1.41
CA THR A 123 3.69 -10.53 2.43
C THR A 123 5.15 -10.45 2.86
N ALA A 124 5.77 -11.58 3.18
CA ALA A 124 7.19 -11.62 3.53
C ALA A 124 8.10 -11.10 2.40
N ALA A 125 7.86 -11.54 1.16
CA ALA A 125 8.64 -11.12 0.00
C ALA A 125 8.53 -9.62 -0.26
N HIS A 126 7.32 -9.04 -0.23
CA HIS A 126 7.14 -7.62 -0.49
C HIS A 126 7.56 -6.74 0.68
N LEU A 127 7.44 -7.21 1.92
CA LEU A 127 8.03 -6.53 3.07
C LEU A 127 9.55 -6.42 2.92
N LEU A 128 10.22 -7.50 2.51
CA LEU A 128 11.66 -7.48 2.23
C LEU A 128 12.01 -6.49 1.12
N LEU A 129 11.22 -6.43 0.03
CA LEU A 129 11.43 -5.47 -1.05
C LEU A 129 11.24 -4.02 -0.59
N ILE A 130 10.20 -3.73 0.22
CA ILE A 130 9.97 -2.40 0.80
C ILE A 130 11.15 -1.97 1.68
N LEU A 131 11.62 -2.87 2.55
CA LEU A 131 12.78 -2.60 3.42
C LEU A 131 14.05 -2.38 2.60
N LYS A 132 14.29 -3.21 1.58
CA LYS A 132 15.44 -3.09 0.68
C LYS A 132 15.42 -1.77 -0.09
N ASP A 133 14.28 -1.39 -0.66
CA ASP A 133 14.13 -0.13 -1.41
C ASP A 133 14.37 1.10 -0.51
N ARG A 134 14.04 1.02 0.79
CA ARG A 134 14.38 2.07 1.75
C ARG A 134 15.86 2.11 2.12
N LEU A 135 16.52 0.95 2.23
CA LEU A 135 17.93 0.86 2.57
C LEU A 135 18.87 1.23 1.42
N LEU A 136 18.38 1.21 0.17
CA LEU A 136 19.15 1.50 -1.04
C LEU A 136 19.03 2.94 -1.54
N LEU A 137 18.28 3.79 -0.84
CA LEU A 137 18.22 5.22 -1.13
C LEU A 137 19.01 5.97 -0.05
N PRO A 138 20.02 6.77 -0.45
CA PRO A 138 21.00 7.40 0.45
C PRO A 138 20.37 8.47 1.36
#